data_AF-A0A2T0VBU0-F1
#
_entry.id   AF-A0A2T0VBU0-F1
#
_cell.length_a   1.000
_cell.length_b   1.000
_cell.length_c   1.000
_cell.angle_alpha   90.00
_cell.angle_beta   90.00
_cell.angle_gamma   90.00
#
_symmetry.space_group_name_H-M   'P 1'
#
loop_
_entity.id
_entity.type
_entity.pdbx_description
1 polymer ?
#
loop_
_entity_poly.entity_id
_entity_poly.type
_entity_poly.pdbx_seq_one_letter_code
_entity_poly.pdbx_strand_id
1 'polypeptide(L)'
;MTAAQNTPAPPTQHAEQPEHGIADDAGFSLVEVMVALFVFALLSTGTAYTVLSVIQLDRDSRARHVAANLAAEEIDLARDAASVMALTDVTRPAQRVGGDLFHVVVKTAWVSATGTDDACGATGGTLLYKRINVEVRWDNQRGGSSPVRADTVITPNSHLNSPDSGTILVRVLGTSGSGVSGVGITATPSAVANGATSSANATTDSQGCAFLTRLTPGNYSVTATAADHFDSMAQASSPVATVPVVAGYSAGASFSYDRASQFTLTYAPTATPTVPAGAVYLPRNLDTSYLAADGRVTVASLTGSGTNTTRTLTASLFPFASGYEVIAGVYTADASCLSIDPAAWAPVTEAGVVLTGTRTKVASSPGESVAGTVPMGILTVTGLAPGANLTAVSAAAPASTGDPGCTRATTYAFGAVPSGSTIALPFGSWTLHSTAATAPGAAVPGSTVPGATVPGSAITLGSRGSVAATVITLDPRVAP
;
A
#
# COMPACT_ATOMS: atom_id res chain seq x y z
N MET A 1 46.01 -41.25 -50.62
CA MET A 1 46.26 -39.94 -51.26
C MET A 1 47.25 -39.20 -50.35
N THR A 2 48.57 -39.36 -50.53
CA THR A 2 49.47 -38.46 -51.31
C THR A 2 49.21 -36.97 -51.01
N ALA A 3 50.17 -36.11 -50.65
CA ALA A 3 51.62 -36.23 -50.52
C ALA A 3 52.18 -34.98 -49.82
N ALA A 4 53.39 -35.15 -49.26
CA ALA A 4 54.51 -34.21 -49.27
C ALA A 4 54.43 -32.88 -48.48
N GLN A 5 55.15 -32.88 -47.37
CA GLN A 5 55.88 -31.75 -46.81
C GLN A 5 56.82 -31.13 -47.87
N ASN A 6 56.85 -29.80 -47.94
CA ASN A 6 57.88 -29.06 -48.66
C ASN A 6 58.42 -27.93 -47.77
N THR A 7 59.58 -28.19 -47.18
CA THR A 7 60.53 -27.18 -46.68
C THR A 7 61.38 -26.63 -47.83
N PRO A 8 61.58 -25.31 -47.92
CA PRO A 8 62.68 -24.75 -48.72
C PRO A 8 63.78 -24.09 -47.86
N ALA A 9 64.99 -24.64 -48.03
CA ALA A 9 66.32 -24.06 -48.22
C ALA A 9 66.80 -22.75 -47.52
N PRO A 10 68.11 -22.69 -47.15
CA PRO A 10 68.75 -21.57 -46.44
C PRO A 10 69.14 -20.38 -47.35
N PRO A 11 69.46 -19.20 -46.77
CA PRO A 11 69.63 -17.96 -47.52
C PRO A 11 71.00 -17.86 -48.20
N THR A 12 70.98 -17.49 -49.48
CA THR A 12 72.13 -17.01 -50.25
C THR A 12 72.38 -15.53 -49.95
N GLN A 13 73.48 -15.23 -49.25
CA GLN A 13 74.12 -13.93 -49.30
C GLN A 13 75.01 -13.86 -50.56
N HIS A 14 74.94 -12.75 -51.28
CA HIS A 14 76.07 -11.96 -51.78
C HIS A 14 75.61 -11.00 -52.88
N ALA A 15 75.92 -9.72 -52.67
CA ALA A 15 76.54 -8.80 -53.60
C ALA A 15 75.90 -7.41 -53.49
N GLU A 16 76.61 -6.54 -52.75
CA GLU A 16 76.58 -5.10 -52.95
C GLU A 16 76.77 -4.79 -54.44
N GLN A 17 75.86 -4.00 -54.99
CA GLN A 17 76.15 -3.15 -56.15
C GLN A 17 75.95 -1.70 -55.75
N PRO A 18 76.99 -0.85 -55.88
CA PRO A 18 76.88 0.59 -55.73
C PRO A 18 76.79 1.26 -57.12
N GLU A 19 75.68 1.93 -57.39
CA GLU A 19 75.55 3.02 -58.38
C GLU A 19 74.59 4.02 -57.73
N HIS A 20 75.01 5.16 -57.17
CA HIS A 20 75.70 6.34 -57.69
C HIS A 20 75.00 7.05 -58.86
N GLY A 21 74.37 8.18 -58.52
CA GLY A 21 73.76 9.15 -59.43
C GLY A 21 72.26 8.90 -59.58
N ILE A 22 71.35 9.76 -59.12
CA ILE A 22 71.36 11.22 -59.25
C ILE A 22 70.76 11.80 -57.97
N ALA A 23 71.49 12.72 -57.34
CA ALA A 23 70.96 13.59 -56.31
C ALA A 23 69.91 14.52 -56.95
N ASP A 24 68.64 14.16 -56.81
CA ASP A 24 67.59 15.15 -56.65
C ASP A 24 67.43 15.37 -55.14
N ASP A 25 68.34 16.17 -54.57
CA ASP A 25 68.07 16.97 -53.38
C ASP A 25 66.98 18.01 -53.75
N ALA A 26 65.78 17.52 -54.03
CA ALA A 26 64.58 18.33 -54.00
C ALA A 26 64.32 18.58 -52.52
N GLY A 27 64.85 19.70 -52.01
CA GLY A 27 64.78 20.06 -50.60
C GLY A 27 63.39 19.80 -50.03
N PHE A 28 63.33 19.16 -48.85
CA PHE A 28 62.11 18.90 -48.09
C PHE A 28 61.17 20.08 -48.25
N SER A 29 60.13 19.92 -49.08
CA SER A 29 59.17 21.00 -49.19
C SER A 29 58.49 21.08 -47.84
N LEU A 30 58.30 22.30 -47.31
CA LEU A 30 57.61 22.51 -46.04
C LEU A 30 56.24 21.80 -46.03
N VAL A 31 55.63 21.63 -47.21
CA VAL A 31 54.40 20.88 -47.43
C VAL A 31 54.54 19.38 -47.16
N GLU A 32 55.65 18.73 -47.55
CA GLU A 32 55.87 17.30 -47.34
C GLU A 32 56.05 16.95 -45.85
N VAL A 33 56.77 17.80 -45.11
CA VAL A 33 56.91 17.64 -43.65
C VAL A 33 55.57 17.86 -42.95
N MET A 34 54.75 18.81 -43.40
CA MET A 34 53.40 19.01 -42.87
C MET A 34 52.47 17.82 -43.16
N VAL A 35 52.51 17.26 -44.37
CA VAL A 35 51.70 16.08 -44.75
C VAL A 35 52.15 14.85 -43.96
N ALA A 36 53.47 14.63 -43.83
CA ALA A 36 54.01 13.52 -43.05
C ALA A 36 53.60 13.61 -41.57
N LEU A 37 53.65 14.80 -40.96
CA LEU A 37 53.19 15.02 -39.59
C LEU A 37 51.68 14.82 -39.44
N PHE A 38 50.88 15.20 -40.45
CA PHE A 38 49.43 15.00 -40.43
C PHE A 38 49.05 13.53 -40.55
N VAL A 39 49.66 12.78 -41.47
CA VAL A 39 49.46 11.34 -41.62
C VAL A 39 49.93 10.61 -40.36
N PHE A 40 51.09 10.98 -39.81
CA PHE A 40 51.58 10.43 -38.55
C PHE A 40 50.62 10.71 -37.39
N ALA A 41 50.07 11.91 -37.28
CA ALA A 41 49.09 12.27 -36.25
C ALA A 41 47.80 11.45 -36.37
N LEU A 42 47.29 11.23 -37.58
CA LEU A 42 46.11 10.40 -37.83
C LEU A 42 46.37 8.92 -37.46
N LEU A 43 47.50 8.37 -37.87
CA LEU A 43 47.88 6.99 -37.54
C LEU A 43 48.12 6.81 -36.03
N SER A 44 48.77 7.78 -35.38
CA SER A 44 49.02 7.77 -33.93
C SER A 44 47.73 7.87 -33.13
N THR A 45 46.78 8.70 -33.57
CA THR A 45 45.47 8.83 -32.90
C THR A 45 44.66 7.55 -33.06
N GLY A 46 44.66 6.95 -34.26
CA GLY A 46 44.00 5.67 -34.53
C GLY A 46 44.55 4.54 -33.66
N THR A 47 45.88 4.39 -33.60
CA THR A 47 46.54 3.36 -32.78
C THR A 47 46.31 3.58 -31.29
N ALA A 48 46.37 4.82 -30.80
CA ALA A 48 46.08 5.15 -29.41
C ALA A 48 44.64 4.75 -29.02
N TYR A 49 43.66 5.04 -29.89
CA TYR A 49 42.28 4.65 -29.66
C TYR A 49 42.09 3.12 -29.64
N THR A 50 42.79 2.40 -30.51
CA THR A 50 42.79 0.93 -30.49
C THR A 50 43.36 0.38 -29.19
N VAL A 51 44.49 0.91 -28.71
CA VAL A 51 45.13 0.48 -27.46
C VAL A 51 44.21 0.76 -26.26
N LEU A 52 43.61 1.94 -26.17
CA LEU A 52 42.64 2.27 -25.12
C LEU A 52 41.42 1.35 -25.15
N SER A 53 40.92 1.01 -26.34
CA SER A 53 39.81 0.07 -26.51
C SER A 53 40.17 -1.34 -26.03
N VAL A 54 41.39 -1.81 -26.31
CA VAL A 54 41.89 -3.12 -25.85
C VAL A 54 42.07 -3.13 -24.33
N ILE A 55 42.60 -2.05 -23.74
CA ILE A 55 42.73 -1.93 -22.27
C ILE A 55 41.35 -1.95 -21.61
N GLN A 56 40.38 -1.22 -22.16
CA GLN A 56 39.01 -1.24 -21.64
C GLN A 56 38.38 -2.63 -21.77
N LEU A 57 38.63 -3.35 -22.86
CA LEU A 57 38.15 -4.72 -23.07
C LEU A 57 38.78 -5.71 -22.09
N ASP A 58 40.09 -5.60 -21.81
CA ASP A 58 40.77 -6.47 -20.84
C ASP A 58 40.25 -6.21 -19.42
N ARG A 59 40.07 -4.94 -19.03
CA ARG A 59 39.48 -4.57 -17.73
C ARG A 59 38.06 -5.11 -17.59
N ASP A 60 37.22 -4.93 -18.62
CA ASP A 60 35.85 -5.47 -18.64
C ASP A 60 35.85 -7.00 -18.54
N SER A 61 36.77 -7.68 -19.23
CA SER A 61 36.90 -9.14 -19.19
C SER A 61 37.29 -9.62 -17.79
N ARG A 62 38.27 -8.98 -17.15
CA ARG A 62 38.66 -9.27 -15.76
C ARG A 62 37.51 -9.04 -14.78
N ALA A 63 36.80 -7.91 -14.92
CA ALA A 63 35.64 -7.60 -14.09
C ALA A 63 34.52 -8.65 -14.26
N ARG A 64 34.26 -9.11 -15.50
CA ARG A 64 33.32 -10.21 -15.77
C ARG A 64 33.74 -11.52 -15.11
N HIS A 65 35.02 -11.86 -15.09
CA HIS A 65 35.51 -13.06 -14.39
C HIS A 65 35.26 -12.96 -12.89
N VAL A 66 35.55 -11.82 -12.27
CA VAL A 66 35.22 -11.58 -10.86
C VAL A 66 33.72 -11.68 -10.63
N ALA A 67 32.92 -11.00 -11.45
CA ALA A 67 31.46 -11.03 -11.35
C ALA A 67 30.88 -12.45 -11.50
N ALA A 68 31.45 -13.28 -12.37
CA ALA A 68 31.05 -14.69 -12.53
C ALA A 68 31.38 -15.53 -11.29
N ASN A 69 32.55 -15.30 -10.67
CA ASN A 69 32.91 -15.98 -9.42
C ASN A 69 32.01 -15.56 -8.26
N LEU A 70 31.70 -14.26 -8.15
CA LEU A 70 30.75 -13.75 -7.16
C LEU A 70 29.35 -14.32 -7.36
N ALA A 71 28.90 -14.43 -8.61
CA ALA A 71 27.63 -15.06 -8.92
C ALA A 71 27.63 -16.55 -8.55
N ALA A 72 28.71 -17.28 -8.82
CA ALA A 72 28.85 -18.68 -8.44
C ALA A 72 28.87 -18.88 -6.92
N GLU A 73 29.57 -18.01 -6.19
CA GLU A 73 29.61 -18.03 -4.72
C GLU A 73 28.20 -17.91 -4.11
N GLU A 74 27.37 -16.99 -4.60
CA GLU A 74 25.99 -16.86 -4.13
C GLU A 74 25.12 -18.08 -4.47
N ILE A 75 25.35 -18.73 -5.62
CA ILE A 75 24.65 -19.97 -5.97
C ILE A 75 25.03 -21.09 -5.02
N ASP A 76 26.31 -21.22 -4.66
CA ASP A 76 26.78 -22.24 -3.73
C ASP A 76 26.30 -21.95 -2.30
N LEU A 77 26.29 -20.68 -1.87
CA LEU A 77 25.68 -20.28 -0.60
C LEU A 77 24.19 -20.60 -0.55
N ALA A 78 23.48 -20.41 -1.65
CA ALA A 78 22.06 -20.76 -1.72
C ALA A 78 21.83 -22.28 -1.69
N ARG A 79 22.75 -23.09 -2.23
CA ARG A 79 22.72 -24.56 -2.14
C ARG A 79 23.04 -25.07 -0.74
N ASP A 80 23.87 -24.36 0.01
CA ASP A 80 24.19 -24.68 1.40
C ASP A 80 23.07 -24.32 2.39
N ALA A 81 22.03 -23.60 1.93
CA ALA A 81 20.92 -23.22 2.79
C ALA A 81 20.21 -24.44 3.41
N ALA A 82 20.09 -24.43 4.74
CA ALA A 82 19.45 -25.51 5.50
C ALA A 82 17.99 -25.78 5.09
N SER A 83 17.31 -24.78 4.52
CA SER A 83 15.98 -24.91 3.97
C SER A 83 15.77 -23.95 2.80
N VAL A 84 15.16 -24.46 1.73
CA VAL A 84 14.75 -23.67 0.55
C VAL A 84 13.72 -22.59 0.92
N MET A 85 13.01 -22.76 2.04
CA MET A 85 12.08 -21.75 2.57
C MET A 85 12.79 -20.52 3.13
N ALA A 86 14.01 -20.66 3.63
CA ALA A 86 14.78 -19.56 4.22
C ALA A 86 15.47 -18.68 3.17
N LEU A 87 15.51 -19.12 1.92
CA LEU A 87 16.08 -18.33 0.82
C LEU A 87 15.14 -17.16 0.52
N THR A 88 15.63 -15.93 0.54
CA THR A 88 14.82 -14.76 0.17
C THR A 88 15.57 -13.91 -0.82
N ASP A 89 14.91 -12.88 -1.35
CA ASP A 89 15.60 -11.82 -2.08
C ASP A 89 16.64 -11.15 -1.16
N VAL A 90 17.84 -10.90 -1.69
CA VAL A 90 18.93 -10.28 -0.96
C VAL A 90 19.71 -9.35 -1.88
N THR A 91 19.96 -8.12 -1.41
CA THR A 91 20.97 -7.23 -1.99
C THR A 91 22.17 -7.24 -1.06
N ARG A 92 23.33 -7.67 -1.56
CA ARG A 92 24.56 -7.67 -0.77
C ARG A 92 25.16 -6.26 -0.70
N PRO A 93 25.86 -5.92 0.38
CA PRO A 93 26.70 -4.73 0.41
C PRO A 93 27.67 -4.71 -0.77
N ALA A 94 27.88 -3.54 -1.37
CA ALA A 94 28.80 -3.39 -2.49
C ALA A 94 30.23 -3.76 -2.07
N GLN A 95 30.90 -4.58 -2.88
CA GLN A 95 32.22 -5.12 -2.56
C GLN A 95 33.28 -4.67 -3.57
N ARG A 96 34.45 -4.24 -3.08
CA ARG A 96 35.53 -3.76 -3.94
C ARG A 96 36.53 -4.88 -4.21
N VAL A 97 36.68 -5.27 -5.47
CA VAL A 97 37.61 -6.32 -5.89
C VAL A 97 38.39 -5.82 -7.12
N GLY A 98 39.72 -5.87 -7.06
CA GLY A 98 40.55 -5.46 -8.21
C GLY A 98 40.41 -3.98 -8.62
N GLY A 99 39.91 -3.12 -7.73
CA GLY A 99 39.70 -1.69 -7.99
C GLY A 99 38.30 -1.31 -8.48
N ASP A 100 37.48 -2.28 -8.89
CA ASP A 100 36.08 -2.08 -9.26
C ASP A 100 35.15 -2.37 -8.08
N LEU A 101 34.01 -1.66 -8.01
CA LEU A 101 32.98 -1.87 -7.01
C LEU A 101 31.86 -2.71 -7.62
N PHE A 102 31.57 -3.86 -7.03
CA PHE A 102 30.57 -4.83 -7.48
C PHE A 102 29.30 -4.77 -6.64
N HIS A 103 28.17 -4.88 -7.29
CA HIS A 103 26.83 -4.92 -6.70
C HIS A 103 26.20 -6.26 -7.02
N VAL A 104 25.84 -7.02 -6.00
CA VAL A 104 25.28 -8.37 -6.13
C VAL A 104 23.84 -8.37 -5.64
N VAL A 105 22.93 -8.78 -6.51
CA VAL A 105 21.49 -8.88 -6.22
C VAL A 105 21.05 -10.31 -6.47
N VAL A 106 20.47 -10.93 -5.45
CA VAL A 106 19.87 -12.27 -5.48
C VAL A 106 18.37 -12.10 -5.45
N LYS A 107 17.68 -12.69 -6.43
CA LYS A 107 16.21 -12.78 -6.49
C LYS A 107 15.78 -14.22 -6.44
N THR A 108 14.71 -14.49 -5.71
CA THR A 108 14.16 -15.82 -5.49
C THR A 108 12.68 -15.84 -5.84
N ALA A 109 12.22 -16.97 -6.40
CA ALA A 109 10.81 -17.18 -6.69
C ALA A 109 10.46 -18.65 -6.59
N TRP A 110 9.28 -18.96 -6.06
CA TRP A 110 8.72 -20.31 -6.20
C TRP A 110 8.28 -20.52 -7.64
N VAL A 111 8.56 -21.70 -8.17
CA VAL A 111 8.09 -22.08 -9.50
C VAL A 111 7.03 -23.16 -9.35
N SER A 112 5.85 -22.88 -9.89
CA SER A 112 4.74 -23.82 -9.94
C SER A 112 5.00 -24.96 -10.94
N ALA A 113 4.17 -25.99 -10.93
CA ALA A 113 4.20 -27.05 -11.93
C ALA A 113 3.98 -26.58 -13.38
N THR A 114 3.44 -25.37 -13.59
CA THR A 114 3.26 -24.76 -14.91
C THR A 114 4.42 -23.84 -15.32
N GLY A 115 5.48 -23.75 -14.50
CA GLY A 115 6.66 -22.94 -14.78
C GLY A 115 6.51 -21.45 -14.47
N THR A 116 5.43 -21.04 -13.78
CA THR A 116 5.19 -19.64 -13.42
C THR A 116 5.82 -19.29 -12.08
N ASP A 117 6.39 -18.09 -11.96
CA ASP A 117 6.91 -17.57 -10.70
C ASP A 117 5.81 -17.09 -9.77
N ASP A 118 5.92 -17.48 -8.50
CA ASP A 118 5.09 -17.00 -7.39
C ASP A 118 6.03 -16.64 -6.22
N ALA A 119 5.86 -15.47 -5.62
CA ALA A 119 6.72 -15.00 -4.53
C ALA A 119 6.64 -15.91 -3.29
N CYS A 120 5.46 -16.47 -2.99
CA CYS A 120 5.26 -17.36 -1.83
C CYS A 120 4.70 -18.75 -2.20
N GLY A 121 4.39 -18.99 -3.48
CA GLY A 121 3.69 -20.21 -3.91
C GLY A 121 2.24 -20.31 -3.44
N ALA A 122 1.66 -19.22 -2.93
CA ALA A 122 0.34 -19.17 -2.28
C ALA A 122 -0.84 -19.39 -3.25
N THR A 123 -0.59 -19.64 -4.53
CA THR A 123 -1.60 -20.07 -5.51
C THR A 123 -2.01 -21.54 -5.37
N GLY A 124 -1.31 -22.32 -4.54
CA GLY A 124 -1.63 -23.73 -4.26
C GLY A 124 -1.13 -24.70 -5.34
N GLY A 125 -1.23 -26.00 -5.07
CA GLY A 125 -0.77 -27.07 -5.96
C GLY A 125 0.56 -27.69 -5.51
N THR A 126 1.23 -28.40 -6.42
CA THR A 126 2.56 -28.97 -6.17
C THR A 126 3.62 -27.89 -6.42
N LEU A 127 4.18 -27.33 -5.36
CA LEU A 127 5.42 -26.56 -5.48
C LEU A 127 6.58 -27.51 -5.77
N LEU A 128 7.31 -27.27 -6.85
CA LEU A 128 8.34 -28.20 -7.32
C LEU A 128 9.75 -27.73 -6.98
N TYR A 129 10.06 -26.44 -7.14
CA TYR A 129 11.40 -25.90 -6.92
C TYR A 129 11.37 -24.38 -6.68
N LYS A 130 12.44 -23.87 -6.07
CA LYS A 130 12.69 -22.43 -5.93
C LYS A 130 13.77 -22.02 -6.92
N ARG A 131 13.47 -21.03 -7.76
CA ARG A 131 14.44 -20.43 -8.67
C ARG A 131 15.22 -19.37 -7.93
N ILE A 132 16.51 -19.29 -8.25
CA ILE A 132 17.43 -18.28 -7.75
C ILE A 132 18.10 -17.64 -8.95
N ASN A 133 18.00 -16.33 -9.02
CA ASN A 133 18.63 -15.50 -10.02
C ASN A 133 19.62 -14.56 -9.33
N VAL A 134 20.90 -14.69 -9.68
CA VAL A 134 21.96 -13.81 -9.19
C VAL A 134 22.37 -12.88 -10.32
N GLU A 135 22.30 -11.58 -10.08
CA GLU A 135 22.77 -10.54 -10.98
C GLU A 135 23.94 -9.78 -10.34
N VAL A 136 25.04 -9.66 -11.08
CA VAL A 136 26.23 -8.93 -10.64
C VAL A 136 26.56 -7.81 -11.62
N ARG A 137 26.62 -6.58 -11.10
CA ARG A 137 27.01 -5.35 -11.80
C ARG A 137 28.26 -4.75 -11.19
N TRP A 138 28.94 -3.87 -11.93
CA TRP A 138 30.04 -3.07 -11.41
C TRP A 138 30.02 -1.65 -11.99
N ASP A 139 30.54 -0.68 -11.25
CA ASP A 139 30.42 0.75 -11.57
C ASP A 139 31.03 1.12 -12.94
N ASN A 140 32.16 0.52 -13.29
CA ASN A 140 32.88 0.79 -14.55
C ASN A 140 32.48 -0.17 -15.67
N GLN A 141 31.27 -0.73 -15.60
CA GLN A 141 30.76 -1.61 -16.66
C GLN A 141 30.64 -0.83 -17.98
N ARG A 142 31.15 -1.42 -19.07
CA ARG A 142 31.08 -0.79 -20.39
C ARG A 142 29.62 -0.53 -20.77
N GLY A 143 29.30 0.70 -21.20
CA GLY A 143 27.95 1.08 -21.62
C GLY A 143 27.36 0.11 -22.65
N GLY A 144 26.13 -0.36 -22.41
CA GLY A 144 25.45 -1.35 -23.25
C GLY A 144 25.79 -2.82 -22.93
N SER A 145 26.66 -3.09 -21.96
CA SER A 145 26.96 -4.45 -21.51
C SER A 145 25.87 -4.98 -20.59
N SER A 146 25.46 -6.24 -20.78
CA SER A 146 24.60 -6.93 -19.83
C SER A 146 25.38 -7.29 -18.55
N PRO A 147 24.72 -7.23 -17.38
CA PRO A 147 25.28 -7.77 -16.14
C PRO A 147 25.58 -9.27 -16.27
N VAL A 148 26.49 -9.75 -15.41
CA VAL A 148 26.68 -11.20 -15.28
C VAL A 148 25.50 -11.76 -14.51
N ARG A 149 24.90 -12.82 -15.05
CA ARG A 149 23.71 -13.46 -14.51
C ARG A 149 23.96 -14.95 -14.34
N ALA A 150 23.60 -15.48 -13.17
CA ALA A 150 23.55 -16.91 -12.90
C ALA A 150 22.14 -17.30 -12.46
N ASP A 151 21.58 -18.35 -13.06
CA ASP A 151 20.27 -18.88 -12.71
C ASP A 151 20.42 -20.32 -12.25
N THR A 152 19.76 -20.68 -11.15
CA THR A 152 19.64 -22.06 -10.71
C THR A 152 18.25 -22.34 -10.18
N VAL A 153 17.93 -23.62 -10.04
CA VAL A 153 16.73 -24.09 -9.35
C VAL A 153 17.16 -25.02 -8.23
N ILE A 154 16.60 -24.82 -7.05
CA ILE A 154 16.86 -25.64 -5.87
C ILE A 154 15.58 -26.36 -5.50
N THR A 155 15.67 -27.69 -5.42
CA THR A 155 14.62 -28.56 -4.88
C THR A 155 14.79 -28.68 -3.37
N PRO A 156 13.71 -28.64 -2.57
CA PRO A 156 13.79 -28.90 -1.13
C PRO A 156 14.45 -30.26 -0.83
N ASN A 157 15.39 -30.29 0.11
CA ASN A 157 16.15 -31.49 0.52
C ASN A 157 15.28 -32.60 1.13
N SER A 158 14.08 -32.24 1.59
CA SER A 158 13.02 -33.17 2.01
C SER A 158 11.75 -32.80 1.28
N HIS A 159 10.93 -33.80 0.95
CA HIS A 159 9.59 -33.53 0.41
C HIS A 159 8.87 -32.54 1.32
N LEU A 160 8.52 -31.38 0.77
CA LEU A 160 7.76 -30.37 1.47
C LEU A 160 6.43 -30.94 1.99
N ASN A 161 5.90 -31.90 1.24
CA ASN A 161 4.68 -32.63 1.53
C ASN A 161 5.01 -34.12 1.73
N SER A 162 4.60 -34.70 2.85
CA SER A 162 4.59 -36.16 3.05
C SER A 162 3.37 -36.77 2.34
N PRO A 163 3.36 -38.04 1.95
CA PRO A 163 2.13 -38.73 1.51
C PRO A 163 0.97 -38.60 2.52
N ASP A 164 1.28 -38.42 3.80
CA ASP A 164 0.30 -38.35 4.89
C ASP A 164 0.06 -36.94 5.43
N SER A 165 0.72 -35.91 4.87
CA SER A 165 0.62 -34.53 5.37
C SER A 165 0.57 -33.52 4.23
N GLY A 166 -0.02 -32.36 4.47
CA GLY A 166 0.04 -31.23 3.54
C GLY A 166 0.78 -30.03 4.10
N THR A 167 0.85 -28.97 3.30
CA THR A 167 1.48 -27.70 3.64
C THR A 167 0.52 -26.55 3.33
N ILE A 168 0.49 -25.53 4.17
CA ILE A 168 -0.16 -24.25 3.86
C ILE A 168 0.93 -23.21 3.60
N LEU A 169 0.78 -22.51 2.48
CA LEU A 169 1.64 -21.44 2.01
C LEU A 169 0.88 -20.13 2.20
N VAL A 170 1.43 -19.23 2.99
CA VAL A 170 0.77 -17.97 3.33
C VAL A 170 1.53 -16.83 2.73
N ARG A 171 0.80 -15.91 2.10
CA ARG A 171 1.30 -14.63 1.61
C ARG A 171 0.59 -13.50 2.32
N VAL A 172 1.33 -12.56 2.88
CA VAL A 172 0.79 -11.33 3.47
C VAL A 172 1.33 -10.14 2.70
N LEU A 173 0.42 -9.37 2.12
CA LEU A 173 0.71 -8.19 1.32
C LEU A 173 0.25 -6.93 2.01
N GLY A 174 1.08 -5.90 1.95
CA GLY A 174 0.75 -4.55 2.35
C GLY A 174 0.07 -3.79 1.22
N THR A 175 -0.28 -2.54 1.48
CA THR A 175 -0.95 -1.64 0.53
C THR A 175 -0.12 -1.35 -0.74
N SER A 176 1.21 -1.43 -0.64
CA SER A 176 2.13 -1.29 -1.78
C SER A 176 2.23 -2.54 -2.65
N GLY A 177 1.57 -3.65 -2.27
CA GLY A 177 1.75 -4.96 -2.87
C GLY A 177 3.06 -5.66 -2.48
N SER A 178 3.85 -5.05 -1.59
CA SER A 178 5.05 -5.65 -1.00
C SER A 178 4.67 -6.60 0.13
N GLY A 179 5.53 -7.59 0.40
CA GLY A 179 5.35 -8.50 1.53
C GLY A 179 5.48 -7.80 2.88
N VAL A 180 4.65 -8.19 3.85
CA VAL A 180 4.72 -7.67 5.23
C VAL A 180 5.40 -8.69 6.12
N SER A 181 6.55 -8.31 6.67
CA SER A 181 7.35 -9.17 7.55
C SER A 181 6.89 -9.14 9.00
N GLY A 182 7.18 -10.20 9.75
CA GLY A 182 6.92 -10.25 11.20
C GLY A 182 5.46 -10.52 11.58
N VAL A 183 4.59 -10.83 10.62
CA VAL A 183 3.19 -11.15 10.86
C VAL A 183 3.09 -12.58 11.40
N GLY A 184 2.48 -12.74 12.57
CA GLY A 184 2.21 -14.05 13.16
C GLY A 184 1.10 -14.75 12.37
N ILE A 185 1.40 -15.95 11.89
CA ILE A 185 0.46 -16.80 11.17
C ILE A 185 0.18 -18.03 12.02
N THR A 186 -1.10 -18.32 12.26
CA THR A 186 -1.52 -19.53 12.97
C THR A 186 -2.55 -20.28 12.16
N ALA A 187 -2.37 -21.59 11.99
CA ALA A 187 -3.38 -22.49 11.46
C ALA A 187 -3.86 -23.41 12.57
N THR A 188 -5.17 -23.34 12.86
CA THR A 188 -5.85 -24.25 13.78
C THR A 188 -6.91 -25.04 13.03
N PRO A 189 -7.27 -26.26 13.45
CA PRO A 189 -8.42 -26.95 12.88
C PRO A 189 -9.64 -26.03 12.89
N SER A 190 -10.30 -25.90 11.74
CA SER A 190 -11.49 -25.06 11.62
C SER A 190 -12.68 -25.66 12.40
N ALA A 191 -13.75 -24.89 12.55
CA ALA A 191 -14.99 -25.38 13.18
C ALA A 191 -15.53 -26.67 12.52
N VAL A 192 -15.27 -26.86 11.23
CA VAL A 192 -15.56 -28.09 10.48
C VAL A 192 -14.24 -28.71 10.01
N ALA A 193 -13.51 -29.29 10.95
CA ALA A 193 -12.11 -29.70 10.80
C ALA A 193 -11.84 -30.73 9.70
N ASN A 194 -12.81 -31.59 9.34
CA ASN A 194 -12.68 -32.59 8.26
C ASN A 194 -11.36 -33.40 8.28
N GLY A 195 -10.90 -33.83 9.46
CA GLY A 195 -9.66 -34.60 9.64
C GLY A 195 -8.46 -33.81 10.16
N ALA A 196 -8.52 -32.48 10.17
CA ALA A 196 -7.49 -31.64 10.76
C ALA A 196 -7.42 -31.84 12.29
N THR A 197 -6.22 -32.03 12.82
CA THR A 197 -6.01 -32.39 14.23
C THR A 197 -4.87 -31.64 14.91
N SER A 198 -3.88 -31.16 14.15
CA SER A 198 -2.75 -30.40 14.69
C SER A 198 -2.97 -28.90 14.47
N SER A 199 -2.26 -28.07 15.24
CA SER A 199 -2.11 -26.64 14.96
C SER A 199 -0.66 -26.36 14.57
N ALA A 200 -0.44 -25.37 13.71
CA ALA A 200 0.89 -24.88 13.38
C ALA A 200 0.94 -23.37 13.44
N ASN A 201 2.13 -22.82 13.66
CA ASN A 201 2.38 -21.40 13.59
C ASN A 201 3.68 -21.12 12.82
N ALA A 202 3.76 -19.92 12.28
CA ALA A 202 4.91 -19.38 11.58
C ALA A 202 4.88 -17.85 11.66
N THR A 203 5.96 -17.21 11.27
CA THR A 203 6.04 -15.75 11.12
C THR A 203 6.44 -15.44 9.69
N THR A 204 5.90 -14.37 9.12
CA THR A 204 6.27 -13.98 7.75
C THR A 204 7.70 -13.47 7.67
N ASP A 205 8.40 -13.88 6.61
CA ASP A 205 9.74 -13.40 6.26
C ASP A 205 9.72 -11.98 5.64
N SER A 206 10.87 -11.51 5.15
CA SER A 206 10.99 -10.19 4.52
C SER A 206 10.20 -10.02 3.21
N GLN A 207 9.74 -11.12 2.61
CA GLN A 207 8.90 -11.14 1.41
C GLN A 207 7.42 -11.36 1.75
N GLY A 208 7.06 -11.38 3.04
CA GLY A 208 5.69 -11.58 3.50
C GLY A 208 5.22 -13.03 3.39
N CYS A 209 6.14 -13.99 3.27
CA CYS A 209 5.80 -15.40 3.13
C CYS A 209 5.91 -16.13 4.47
N ALA A 210 4.97 -17.03 4.74
CA ALA A 210 5.05 -17.96 5.86
C ALA A 210 4.63 -19.37 5.43
N PHE A 211 5.26 -20.39 6.01
CA PHE A 211 5.12 -21.78 5.58
C PHE A 211 4.75 -22.67 6.77
N LEU A 212 3.58 -23.29 6.71
CA LEU A 212 3.07 -24.20 7.72
C LEU A 212 3.11 -25.62 7.15
N THR A 213 4.13 -26.39 7.53
CA THR A 213 4.38 -27.72 6.96
C THR A 213 3.90 -28.84 7.88
N ARG A 214 3.78 -30.05 7.34
CA ARG A 214 3.43 -31.29 8.08
C ARG A 214 2.08 -31.21 8.80
N LEU A 215 1.12 -30.54 8.18
CA LEU A 215 -0.26 -30.47 8.67
C LEU A 215 -1.01 -31.76 8.33
N THR A 216 -1.83 -32.25 9.25
CA THR A 216 -2.72 -33.38 8.96
C THR A 216 -3.79 -32.95 7.95
N PRO A 217 -4.14 -33.77 6.95
CA PRO A 217 -5.15 -33.41 5.96
C PRO A 217 -6.50 -33.06 6.61
N GLY A 218 -7.12 -31.96 6.16
CA GLY A 218 -8.37 -31.42 6.70
C GLY A 218 -8.48 -29.91 6.53
N ASN A 219 -9.49 -29.30 7.14
CA ASN A 219 -9.77 -27.86 7.01
C ASN A 219 -9.20 -27.06 8.19
N TYR A 220 -8.45 -26.02 7.88
CA TYR A 220 -7.82 -25.13 8.85
C TYR A 220 -8.37 -23.71 8.77
N SER A 221 -8.47 -23.05 9.91
CA SER A 221 -8.63 -21.60 10.01
C SER A 221 -7.23 -20.98 10.15
N VAL A 222 -6.77 -20.35 9.08
CA VAL A 222 -5.50 -19.63 9.03
C VAL A 222 -5.75 -18.19 9.43
N THR A 223 -5.06 -17.71 10.45
CA THR A 223 -5.24 -16.39 11.02
C THR A 223 -3.95 -15.61 10.92
N ALA A 224 -4.02 -14.35 10.48
CA ALA A 224 -2.91 -13.42 10.52
C ALA A 224 -3.05 -12.49 11.73
N THR A 225 -1.96 -12.20 12.44
CA THR A 225 -1.98 -11.33 13.62
C THR A 225 -0.69 -10.54 13.72
N ALA A 226 -0.83 -9.22 13.77
CA ALA A 226 0.22 -8.27 14.11
C ALA A 226 -0.39 -7.07 14.84
N ALA A 227 0.38 -6.44 15.73
CA ALA A 227 -0.09 -5.26 16.44
C ALA A 227 -0.32 -4.09 15.47
N ASP A 228 -1.39 -3.33 15.66
CA ASP A 228 -1.77 -2.19 14.82
C ASP A 228 -1.91 -2.51 13.33
N HIS A 229 -2.19 -3.77 12.95
CA HIS A 229 -2.45 -4.14 11.57
C HIS A 229 -3.91 -4.50 11.37
N PHE A 230 -4.42 -4.15 10.19
CA PHE A 230 -5.82 -4.35 9.81
C PHE A 230 -5.86 -4.92 8.40
N ASP A 231 -6.90 -5.69 8.08
CA ASP A 231 -7.08 -6.22 6.74
C ASP A 231 -7.88 -5.27 5.85
N SER A 232 -7.62 -5.29 4.55
CA SER A 232 -8.28 -4.37 3.60
C SER A 232 -9.73 -4.71 3.30
N MET A 233 -10.21 -5.93 3.62
CA MET A 233 -11.56 -6.37 3.30
C MET A 233 -12.53 -6.03 4.43
N ALA A 234 -12.26 -6.54 5.64
CA ALA A 234 -13.16 -6.44 6.77
C ALA A 234 -12.71 -5.41 7.82
N GLN A 235 -11.52 -4.80 7.67
CA GLN A 235 -10.91 -3.99 8.72
C GLN A 235 -10.83 -4.75 10.05
N ALA A 236 -10.56 -6.05 9.96
CA ALA A 236 -10.31 -6.91 11.09
C ALA A 236 -8.84 -6.83 11.47
N SER A 237 -8.58 -6.72 12.77
CA SER A 237 -7.23 -6.80 13.33
C SER A 237 -6.66 -8.22 13.35
N SER A 238 -7.49 -9.23 13.08
CA SER A 238 -7.12 -10.64 13.04
C SER A 238 -7.94 -11.37 11.95
N PRO A 239 -7.64 -11.15 10.66
CA PRO A 239 -8.40 -11.76 9.57
C PRO A 239 -8.16 -13.28 9.51
N VAL A 240 -9.19 -14.01 9.12
CA VAL A 240 -9.18 -15.49 9.04
C VAL A 240 -9.53 -15.96 7.64
N ALA A 241 -8.76 -16.91 7.12
CA ALA A 241 -9.03 -17.64 5.89
C ALA A 241 -9.20 -19.14 6.18
N THR A 242 -10.25 -19.76 5.65
CA THR A 242 -10.42 -21.22 5.75
C THR A 242 -9.72 -21.91 4.59
N VAL A 243 -8.81 -22.82 4.89
CA VAL A 243 -7.94 -23.49 3.91
C VAL A 243 -8.05 -25.00 4.03
N PRO A 244 -8.44 -25.72 2.95
CA PRO A 244 -8.40 -27.18 2.91
C PRO A 244 -6.99 -27.68 2.62
N VAL A 245 -6.52 -28.63 3.42
CA VAL A 245 -5.22 -29.28 3.28
C VAL A 245 -5.42 -30.71 2.83
N VAL A 246 -4.76 -31.10 1.74
CA VAL A 246 -4.78 -32.46 1.18
C VAL A 246 -3.40 -33.08 1.34
N ALA A 247 -3.37 -34.39 1.63
CA ALA A 247 -2.13 -35.14 1.78
C ALA A 247 -1.28 -35.08 0.50
N GLY A 248 0.02 -34.78 0.61
CA GLY A 248 0.92 -34.65 -0.54
C GLY A 248 0.84 -33.31 -1.30
N TYR A 249 -0.12 -32.43 -0.99
CA TYR A 249 -0.33 -31.16 -1.69
C TYR A 249 -0.05 -29.93 -0.80
N SER A 250 0.15 -28.79 -1.46
CA SER A 250 0.22 -27.50 -0.82
C SER A 250 -1.04 -26.67 -1.11
N ALA A 251 -1.56 -26.02 -0.08
CA ALA A 251 -2.69 -25.11 -0.15
C ALA A 251 -2.22 -23.67 0.12
N GLY A 252 -3.00 -22.68 -0.34
CA GLY A 252 -2.63 -21.27 -0.29
C GLY A 252 -3.57 -20.43 0.58
N ALA A 253 -3.01 -19.48 1.32
CA ALA A 253 -3.74 -18.38 1.93
C ALA A 253 -3.09 -17.04 1.55
N SER A 254 -3.90 -16.03 1.30
CA SER A 254 -3.42 -14.67 1.02
C SER A 254 -4.18 -13.66 1.87
N PHE A 255 -3.44 -12.74 2.48
CA PHE A 255 -3.98 -11.65 3.27
C PHE A 255 -3.49 -10.31 2.72
N SER A 256 -4.39 -9.36 2.57
CA SER A 256 -4.05 -7.95 2.37
C SER A 256 -4.15 -7.28 3.74
N TYR A 257 -3.00 -7.17 4.43
CA TYR A 257 -2.91 -6.89 5.86
C TYR A 257 -1.66 -6.07 6.13
N ASP A 258 -1.86 -4.82 6.59
CA ASP A 258 -0.80 -3.83 6.70
C ASP A 258 -0.98 -3.01 7.99
N ARG A 259 0.06 -2.26 8.37
CA ARG A 259 0.03 -1.39 9.53
C ARG A 259 -0.98 -0.28 9.30
N ALA A 260 -2.00 -0.23 10.14
CA ALA A 260 -3.07 0.75 10.07
C ALA A 260 -2.54 2.17 10.20
N SER A 261 -3.17 3.08 9.48
CA SER A 261 -3.00 4.51 9.67
C SER A 261 -4.01 5.03 10.69
N GLN A 262 -3.61 6.04 11.43
CA GLN A 262 -4.48 6.74 12.37
C GLN A 262 -5.09 7.97 11.70
N PHE A 263 -6.41 7.97 11.54
CA PHE A 263 -7.17 9.08 10.99
C PHE A 263 -7.70 9.94 12.13
N THR A 264 -7.22 11.17 12.24
CA THR A 264 -7.68 12.16 13.23
C THR A 264 -8.60 13.16 12.54
N LEU A 265 -9.91 12.98 12.71
CA LEU A 265 -10.93 13.77 12.03
C LEU A 265 -11.45 14.90 12.91
N THR A 266 -11.44 16.12 12.38
CA THR A 266 -12.05 17.29 13.01
C THR A 266 -13.41 17.58 12.40
N TYR A 267 -14.48 17.51 13.21
CA TYR A 267 -15.85 17.68 12.72
C TYR A 267 -16.31 19.13 12.75
N ALA A 268 -17.22 19.46 11.83
CA ALA A 268 -17.86 20.78 11.70
C ALA A 268 -16.88 21.96 11.57
N PRO A 269 -15.80 21.85 10.75
CA PRO A 269 -14.71 22.84 10.71
C PRO A 269 -15.18 24.26 10.38
N THR A 270 -16.29 24.38 9.62
CA THR A 270 -16.84 25.60 9.02
C THR A 270 -17.87 26.32 9.88
N ALA A 271 -17.83 26.19 11.22
CA ALA A 271 -18.74 26.93 12.09
C ALA A 271 -18.57 28.45 11.86
N THR A 272 -19.55 29.07 11.19
CA THR A 272 -19.63 30.51 10.95
C THR A 272 -20.79 31.13 11.73
N PRO A 273 -20.58 32.23 12.50
CA PRO A 273 -19.28 32.88 12.76
C PRO A 273 -18.31 31.94 13.47
N THR A 274 -17.00 32.15 13.33
CA THR A 274 -15.94 31.32 13.94
C THR A 274 -16.23 31.08 15.41
N VAL A 275 -16.85 29.94 15.70
CA VAL A 275 -17.22 29.57 17.07
C VAL A 275 -15.93 29.21 17.80
N PRO A 276 -15.66 29.74 19.02
CA PRO A 276 -14.47 29.37 19.78
C PRO A 276 -14.27 27.85 19.85
N ALA A 277 -13.04 27.38 19.78
CA ALA A 277 -12.72 25.97 19.95
C ALA A 277 -13.35 25.45 21.27
N GLY A 278 -14.16 24.39 21.18
CA GLY A 278 -14.90 23.83 22.32
C GLY A 278 -16.34 24.34 22.52
N ALA A 279 -16.88 25.20 21.65
CA ALA A 279 -18.26 25.71 21.76
C ALA A 279 -19.28 25.09 20.78
N VAL A 280 -18.90 24.05 20.02
CA VAL A 280 -19.83 23.23 19.22
C VAL A 280 -20.00 21.87 19.87
N TYR A 281 -21.25 21.51 20.18
CA TYR A 281 -21.59 20.22 20.76
C TYR A 281 -21.75 19.16 19.67
N LEU A 282 -21.06 18.03 19.80
CA LEU A 282 -21.22 16.85 18.94
C LEU A 282 -22.10 15.79 19.60
N PRO A 283 -22.80 14.93 18.82
CA PRO A 283 -23.46 13.76 19.37
C PRO A 283 -22.46 12.81 20.04
N ARG A 284 -22.82 12.28 21.20
CA ARG A 284 -22.01 11.29 21.94
C ARG A 284 -21.95 9.93 21.23
N ASN A 285 -22.94 9.65 20.40
CA ASN A 285 -23.06 8.45 19.58
C ASN A 285 -22.91 8.79 18.09
N LEU A 286 -22.03 9.75 17.77
CA LEU A 286 -21.73 10.07 16.38
C LEU A 286 -20.91 8.92 15.76
N ASP A 287 -21.46 8.36 14.68
CA ASP A 287 -20.74 7.43 13.82
C ASP A 287 -20.01 8.18 12.72
N THR A 288 -19.00 7.56 12.12
CA THR A 288 -18.33 8.06 10.93
C THR A 288 -18.10 6.94 9.95
N SER A 289 -18.49 7.19 8.71
CA SER A 289 -18.31 6.25 7.61
C SER A 289 -17.10 6.63 6.79
N TYR A 290 -16.28 5.62 6.52
CA TYR A 290 -15.09 5.70 5.69
C TYR A 290 -15.37 4.87 4.44
N LEU A 291 -15.51 5.56 3.31
CA LEU A 291 -15.74 4.95 2.01
C LEU A 291 -14.40 4.82 1.29
N ALA A 292 -13.96 3.58 1.07
CA ALA A 292 -12.79 3.30 0.25
C ALA A 292 -13.14 3.48 -1.25
N ALA A 293 -12.12 3.73 -2.08
CA ALA A 293 -12.30 3.97 -3.52
C ALA A 293 -12.94 2.80 -4.28
N ASP A 294 -12.89 1.59 -3.74
CA ASP A 294 -13.52 0.39 -4.30
C ASP A 294 -14.97 0.17 -3.83
N GLY A 295 -15.54 1.13 -3.11
CA GLY A 295 -16.93 1.12 -2.65
C GLY A 295 -17.16 0.46 -1.29
N ARG A 296 -16.11 -0.09 -0.65
CA ARG A 296 -16.26 -0.64 0.71
C ARG A 296 -16.48 0.47 1.72
N VAL A 297 -17.40 0.22 2.66
CA VAL A 297 -17.71 1.14 3.73
C VAL A 297 -17.33 0.53 5.06
N THR A 298 -16.55 1.27 5.85
CA THR A 298 -16.27 0.95 7.25
C THR A 298 -16.86 2.04 8.13
N VAL A 299 -17.54 1.63 9.20
CA VAL A 299 -18.13 2.55 10.16
C VAL A 299 -17.36 2.47 11.47
N ALA A 300 -16.86 3.61 11.94
CA ALA A 300 -16.31 3.74 13.28
C ALA A 300 -17.25 4.58 14.13
N SER A 301 -17.65 4.05 15.28
CA SER A 301 -18.43 4.78 16.28
C SER A 301 -17.51 5.53 17.23
N LEU A 302 -17.91 6.73 17.65
CA LEU A 302 -17.29 7.39 18.79
C LEU A 302 -17.60 6.60 20.07
N THR A 303 -16.70 5.70 20.49
CA THR A 303 -16.75 5.05 21.81
C THR A 303 -15.80 5.75 22.77
N GLY A 304 -16.25 6.86 23.36
CA GLY A 304 -15.45 7.58 24.35
C GLY A 304 -16.24 8.65 25.10
N SER A 305 -16.11 8.67 26.42
CA SER A 305 -16.75 9.60 27.37
C SER A 305 -16.20 11.03 27.28
N GLY A 306 -15.89 11.51 26.08
CA GLY A 306 -15.50 12.88 25.85
C GLY A 306 -16.62 13.80 26.30
N THR A 307 -16.28 14.90 26.95
CA THR A 307 -17.21 16.03 27.05
C THR A 307 -17.72 16.37 25.64
N ASN A 308 -18.99 16.78 25.52
CA ASN A 308 -19.66 17.04 24.23
C ASN A 308 -18.94 18.05 23.30
N THR A 309 -17.83 18.61 23.75
CA THR A 309 -17.02 19.66 23.15
C THR A 309 -15.78 19.14 22.41
N THR A 310 -15.41 17.87 22.56
CA THR A 310 -14.25 17.30 21.85
C THR A 310 -14.60 17.04 20.39
N ARG A 311 -14.00 17.81 19.49
CA ARG A 311 -14.30 17.80 18.04
C ARG A 311 -13.45 16.85 17.21
N THR A 312 -12.64 16.01 17.86
CA THR A 312 -11.68 15.11 17.20
C THR A 312 -12.02 13.65 17.46
N LEU A 313 -12.14 12.86 16.40
CA LEU A 313 -12.25 11.39 16.45
C LEU A 313 -10.98 10.78 15.86
N THR A 314 -10.46 9.75 16.51
CA THR A 314 -9.35 8.96 16.00
C THR A 314 -9.84 7.56 15.64
N ALA A 315 -9.58 7.13 14.40
CA ALA A 315 -9.83 5.75 13.97
C ALA A 315 -8.55 5.15 13.37
N SER A 316 -8.32 3.87 13.62
CA SER A 316 -7.24 3.11 12.98
C SER A 316 -7.83 2.25 11.88
N LEU A 317 -7.36 2.44 10.64
CA LEU A 317 -7.89 1.76 9.45
C LEU A 317 -6.76 1.34 8.51
N PHE A 318 -7.04 0.39 7.63
CA PHE A 318 -6.13 -0.03 6.57
C PHE A 318 -5.71 1.17 5.69
N PRO A 319 -4.41 1.32 5.38
CA PRO A 319 -3.89 2.49 4.67
C PRO A 319 -4.12 2.40 3.15
N PHE A 320 -5.35 2.62 2.67
CA PHE A 320 -5.56 2.72 1.22
C PHE A 320 -4.82 3.95 0.66
N ALA A 321 -3.93 3.74 -0.32
CA ALA A 321 -3.21 4.83 -0.98
C ALA A 321 -4.14 5.82 -1.69
N SER A 322 -5.29 5.32 -2.18
CA SER A 322 -6.36 6.17 -2.73
C SER A 322 -7.10 6.97 -1.66
N GLY A 323 -6.91 6.67 -0.37
CA GLY A 323 -7.59 7.29 0.77
C GLY A 323 -9.04 6.87 0.94
N TYR A 324 -9.65 7.45 1.97
CA TYR A 324 -11.05 7.33 2.29
C TYR A 324 -11.78 8.63 2.02
N GLU A 325 -13.00 8.52 1.51
CA GLU A 325 -13.98 9.59 1.61
C GLU A 325 -14.71 9.46 2.94
N VAL A 326 -14.70 10.52 3.75
CA VAL A 326 -15.25 10.51 5.11
C VAL A 326 -16.59 11.22 5.18
N ILE A 327 -17.56 10.57 5.83
CA ILE A 327 -18.93 11.04 5.97
C ILE A 327 -19.33 10.96 7.45
N ALA A 328 -19.90 12.05 7.98
CA ALA A 328 -20.46 12.03 9.33
C ALA A 328 -21.77 11.21 9.34
N GLY A 329 -21.88 10.29 10.30
CA GLY A 329 -23.00 9.35 10.40
C GLY A 329 -22.76 8.01 9.70
N VAL A 330 -23.78 7.15 9.76
CA VAL A 330 -23.75 5.80 9.18
C VAL A 330 -24.26 5.85 7.75
N TYR A 331 -23.32 5.79 6.80
CA TYR A 331 -23.58 5.59 5.39
C TYR A 331 -23.57 4.10 5.09
N THR A 332 -24.50 3.68 4.25
CA THR A 332 -24.59 2.31 3.78
C THR A 332 -24.69 2.33 2.26
N ALA A 333 -24.00 1.39 1.61
CA ALA A 333 -23.97 1.30 0.15
C ALA A 333 -25.33 0.89 -0.47
N ASP A 334 -26.30 0.48 0.35
CA ASP A 334 -27.68 0.16 -0.06
C ASP A 334 -28.55 1.40 -0.32
N ALA A 335 -27.98 2.61 -0.21
CA ALA A 335 -28.66 3.89 -0.40
C ALA A 335 -29.86 4.13 0.53
N SER A 336 -29.97 3.40 1.66
CA SER A 336 -31.07 3.61 2.62
C SER A 336 -30.98 4.96 3.35
N CYS A 337 -29.81 5.60 3.37
CA CYS A 337 -29.61 6.91 3.96
C CYS A 337 -28.66 7.76 3.11
N LEU A 338 -29.21 8.50 2.14
CA LEU A 338 -28.45 9.38 1.25
C LEU A 338 -28.32 10.80 1.81
N SER A 339 -29.23 11.23 2.69
CA SER A 339 -29.23 12.59 3.27
C SER A 339 -27.90 13.01 3.89
N ILE A 340 -27.20 12.08 4.53
CA ILE A 340 -25.95 12.36 5.24
C ILE A 340 -24.75 12.51 4.31
N ASP A 341 -24.85 12.03 3.07
CA ASP A 341 -23.77 12.02 2.09
C ASP A 341 -23.77 13.32 1.27
N PRO A 342 -22.77 14.21 1.45
CA PRO A 342 -22.70 15.46 0.70
C PRO A 342 -22.79 15.30 -0.82
N ALA A 343 -22.20 14.23 -1.37
CA ALA A 343 -22.14 14.02 -2.81
C ALA A 343 -23.46 13.50 -3.40
N ALA A 344 -24.40 13.02 -2.58
CA ALA A 344 -25.71 12.54 -3.03
C ALA A 344 -26.71 13.67 -3.28
N TRP A 345 -26.42 14.90 -2.83
CA TRP A 345 -27.30 16.05 -3.02
C TRP A 345 -27.16 16.62 -4.42
N ALA A 346 -28.27 16.68 -5.15
CA ALA A 346 -28.29 17.24 -6.50
C ALA A 346 -27.80 18.71 -6.49
N PRO A 347 -26.91 19.12 -7.43
CA PRO A 347 -26.48 20.50 -7.56
C PRO A 347 -27.65 21.47 -7.72
N VAL A 348 -27.52 22.68 -7.18
CA VAL A 348 -28.51 23.77 -7.36
C VAL A 348 -27.83 25.05 -7.77
N THR A 349 -28.51 25.85 -8.58
CA THR A 349 -28.03 27.18 -8.99
C THR A 349 -28.79 28.24 -8.22
N GLU A 350 -28.09 29.02 -7.40
CA GLU A 350 -28.63 30.13 -6.62
C GLU A 350 -27.87 31.41 -6.98
N ALA A 351 -28.60 32.46 -7.34
CA ALA A 351 -28.01 33.75 -7.75
C ALA A 351 -26.89 33.62 -8.82
N GLY A 352 -27.00 32.63 -9.72
CA GLY A 352 -26.02 32.37 -10.78
C GLY A 352 -24.81 31.53 -10.37
N VAL A 353 -24.73 31.07 -9.12
CA VAL A 353 -23.66 30.20 -8.61
C VAL A 353 -24.18 28.77 -8.43
N VAL A 354 -23.44 27.79 -8.97
CA VAL A 354 -23.76 26.36 -8.77
C VAL A 354 -23.18 25.91 -7.43
N LEU A 355 -24.07 25.46 -6.54
CA LEU A 355 -23.72 24.91 -5.23
C LEU A 355 -23.67 23.38 -5.32
N THR A 356 -22.62 22.78 -4.77
CA THR A 356 -22.43 21.32 -4.75
C THR A 356 -21.97 20.85 -3.38
N GLY A 357 -22.38 19.64 -2.98
CA GLY A 357 -21.88 18.99 -1.79
C GLY A 357 -20.71 18.10 -2.15
N THR A 358 -19.65 18.14 -1.34
CA THR A 358 -18.41 17.39 -1.60
C THR A 358 -18.04 16.56 -0.38
N ARG A 359 -17.59 15.32 -0.63
CA ARG A 359 -17.00 14.47 0.41
C ARG A 359 -15.57 14.95 0.67
N THR A 360 -15.14 14.87 1.93
CA THR A 360 -13.72 15.09 2.23
C THR A 360 -12.96 13.80 2.00
N LYS A 361 -11.83 13.90 1.30
CA LYS A 361 -10.95 12.77 1.01
C LYS A 361 -9.69 12.86 1.87
N VAL A 362 -9.36 11.76 2.55
CA VAL A 362 -8.20 11.68 3.45
C VAL A 362 -7.41 10.42 3.11
N ALA A 363 -6.16 10.59 2.65
CA ALA A 363 -5.26 9.50 2.30
C ALA A 363 -4.10 9.43 3.28
N SER A 364 -3.52 8.24 3.43
CA SER A 364 -2.41 7.97 4.34
C SER A 364 -1.52 6.86 3.82
N SER A 365 -0.26 6.88 4.22
CA SER A 365 0.65 5.74 4.05
C SER A 365 0.61 4.84 5.30
N PRO A 366 1.05 3.57 5.20
CA PRO A 366 1.02 2.64 6.33
C PRO A 366 1.68 3.17 7.60
N GLY A 367 0.98 3.06 8.72
CA GLY A 367 1.46 3.49 10.04
C GLY A 367 1.54 5.01 10.25
N GLU A 368 1.11 5.83 9.30
CA GLU A 368 1.06 7.29 9.45
C GLU A 368 -0.16 7.75 10.27
N SER A 369 -0.04 8.92 10.87
CA SER A 369 -1.17 9.66 11.43
C SER A 369 -1.53 10.81 10.50
N VAL A 370 -2.77 10.85 10.04
CA VAL A 370 -3.27 11.89 9.13
C VAL A 370 -4.44 12.63 9.76
N ALA A 371 -4.44 13.95 9.61
CA ALA A 371 -5.56 14.78 10.01
C ALA A 371 -6.51 15.01 8.83
N GLY A 372 -7.82 15.00 9.09
CA GLY A 372 -8.84 15.32 8.12
C GLY A 372 -9.94 16.17 8.75
N THR A 373 -10.82 16.72 7.91
CA THR A 373 -12.01 17.43 8.39
C THR A 373 -13.27 16.76 7.89
N VAL A 374 -14.33 16.77 8.68
CA VAL A 374 -15.62 16.22 8.27
C VAL A 374 -16.67 17.34 8.32
N PRO A 375 -17.23 17.74 7.17
CA PRO A 375 -18.28 18.75 7.15
C PRO A 375 -19.55 18.20 7.81
N MET A 376 -20.24 19.07 8.52
CA MET A 376 -21.50 18.80 9.21
C MET A 376 -22.38 20.05 9.14
N GLY A 377 -23.69 19.87 9.29
CA GLY A 377 -24.59 21.00 9.47
C GLY A 377 -24.52 21.54 10.89
N ILE A 378 -24.67 22.85 11.03
CA ILE A 378 -24.45 23.56 12.30
C ILE A 378 -25.68 24.41 12.60
N LEU A 379 -26.13 24.39 13.84
CA LEU A 379 -27.27 25.19 14.30
C LEU A 379 -27.13 25.55 15.78
N THR A 380 -27.75 26.64 16.18
CA THR A 380 -27.83 27.09 17.58
C THR A 380 -29.24 26.85 18.10
N VAL A 381 -29.34 26.27 19.29
CA VAL A 381 -30.62 25.96 19.96
C VAL A 381 -30.81 26.86 21.17
N THR A 382 -31.92 27.59 21.21
CA THR A 382 -32.32 28.48 22.32
C THR A 382 -33.56 27.94 23.05
N GLY A 383 -33.98 28.57 24.15
CA GLY A 383 -35.21 28.21 24.86
C GLY A 383 -35.20 26.85 25.59
N LEU A 384 -34.03 26.23 25.76
CA LEU A 384 -33.89 24.97 26.51
C LEU A 384 -33.98 25.24 28.01
N ALA A 385 -34.68 24.36 28.74
CA ALA A 385 -34.67 24.39 30.20
C ALA A 385 -33.24 24.10 30.73
N PRO A 386 -32.83 24.69 31.86
CA PRO A 386 -31.54 24.40 32.46
C PRO A 386 -31.35 22.89 32.70
N GLY A 387 -30.24 22.34 32.19
CA GLY A 387 -29.91 20.91 32.31
C GLY A 387 -30.72 19.97 31.40
N ALA A 388 -31.53 20.50 30.47
CA ALA A 388 -32.29 19.66 29.55
C ALA A 388 -31.38 18.79 28.67
N ASN A 389 -31.75 17.53 28.49
CA ASN A 389 -31.07 16.64 27.56
C ASN A 389 -31.63 16.85 26.15
N LEU A 390 -30.73 17.01 25.18
CA LEU A 390 -31.05 17.22 23.77
C LEU A 390 -30.79 15.95 22.96
N THR A 391 -31.77 15.57 22.14
CA THR A 391 -31.64 14.52 21.12
C THR A 391 -32.10 15.03 19.76
N ALA A 392 -31.54 14.47 18.70
CA ALA A 392 -31.96 14.70 17.32
C ALA A 392 -32.40 13.38 16.70
N VAL A 393 -33.58 13.36 16.09
CA VAL A 393 -34.15 12.18 15.41
C VAL A 393 -34.26 12.49 13.93
N SER A 394 -33.79 11.59 13.07
CA SER A 394 -33.92 11.73 11.61
C SER A 394 -35.40 11.86 11.23
N ALA A 395 -35.72 12.82 10.38
CA ALA A 395 -37.06 13.12 9.94
C ALA A 395 -37.19 12.98 8.41
N ALA A 396 -38.42 12.81 7.94
CA ALA A 396 -38.70 12.87 6.51
C ALA A 396 -38.35 14.27 5.97
N ALA A 397 -37.64 14.30 4.85
CA ALA A 397 -37.26 15.53 4.18
C ALA A 397 -38.49 16.31 3.69
N PRO A 398 -38.59 17.62 3.97
CA PRO A 398 -39.56 18.48 3.29
C PRO A 398 -39.24 18.53 1.80
N ALA A 399 -40.26 18.37 0.94
CA ALA A 399 -40.10 18.21 -0.51
C ALA A 399 -39.35 19.37 -1.21
N SER A 400 -39.35 20.58 -0.64
CA SER A 400 -38.72 21.77 -1.22
C SER A 400 -37.22 21.89 -0.96
N THR A 401 -36.63 20.99 -0.17
CA THR A 401 -35.24 21.15 0.31
C THR A 401 -34.20 20.52 -0.62
N GLY A 402 -34.61 19.57 -1.47
CA GLY A 402 -33.69 18.78 -2.29
C GLY A 402 -32.82 17.81 -1.49
N ASP A 403 -33.19 17.53 -0.24
CA ASP A 403 -32.60 16.45 0.57
C ASP A 403 -32.94 15.09 -0.08
N PRO A 404 -31.94 14.26 -0.42
CA PRO A 404 -32.15 12.98 -1.12
C PRO A 404 -32.83 11.92 -0.24
N GLY A 405 -33.00 12.19 1.05
CA GLY A 405 -33.78 11.36 1.97
C GLY A 405 -32.96 10.29 2.69
N CYS A 406 -33.51 9.88 3.85
CA CYS A 406 -32.98 8.83 4.68
C CYS A 406 -34.15 8.07 5.31
N THR A 407 -34.29 6.80 4.93
CA THR A 407 -35.36 5.92 5.45
C THR A 407 -34.92 5.20 6.73
N ARG A 408 -33.62 5.20 7.02
CA ARG A 408 -33.05 4.65 8.25
C ARG A 408 -33.25 5.60 9.43
N ALA A 409 -34.13 5.21 10.35
CA ALA A 409 -34.33 5.93 11.60
C ALA A 409 -33.01 6.01 12.40
N THR A 410 -32.51 7.22 12.60
CA THR A 410 -31.26 7.50 13.31
C THR A 410 -31.53 8.49 14.43
N THR A 411 -30.98 8.23 15.62
CA THR A 411 -31.11 9.13 16.78
C THR A 411 -29.73 9.50 17.30
N TYR A 412 -29.46 10.79 17.42
CA TYR A 412 -28.24 11.34 17.99
C TYR A 412 -28.51 11.97 19.35
N ALA A 413 -27.69 11.64 20.34
CA ALA A 413 -27.82 12.12 21.70
C ALA A 413 -26.68 13.09 22.05
N PHE A 414 -27.03 14.29 22.46
CA PHE A 414 -26.07 15.28 22.96
C PHE A 414 -25.98 15.25 24.49
N GLY A 415 -27.00 14.73 25.19
CA GLY A 415 -27.09 14.87 26.65
C GLY A 415 -27.40 16.32 27.04
N ALA A 416 -26.96 16.76 28.22
CA ALA A 416 -27.25 18.10 28.72
C ALA A 416 -26.54 19.17 27.87
N VAL A 417 -27.33 20.06 27.26
CA VAL A 417 -26.85 21.17 26.42
C VAL A 417 -27.40 22.50 26.95
N PRO A 418 -26.56 23.49 27.28
CA PRO A 418 -27.03 24.81 27.69
C PRO A 418 -27.85 25.50 26.59
N SER A 419 -28.84 26.30 26.98
CA SER A 419 -29.55 27.16 26.01
C SER A 419 -28.57 28.16 25.37
N GLY A 420 -28.72 28.38 24.06
CA GLY A 420 -27.82 29.21 23.26
C GLY A 420 -26.59 28.46 22.73
N SER A 421 -26.47 27.15 22.98
CA SER A 421 -25.35 26.37 22.46
C SER A 421 -25.49 26.07 20.98
N THR A 422 -24.35 26.07 20.30
CA THR A 422 -24.22 25.56 18.93
C THR A 422 -24.01 24.06 18.97
N ILE A 423 -24.74 23.32 18.13
CA ILE A 423 -24.60 21.88 17.94
C ILE A 423 -24.25 21.60 16.48
N ALA A 424 -23.64 20.45 16.22
CA ALA A 424 -23.47 19.94 14.85
C ALA A 424 -24.15 18.59 14.67
N LEU A 425 -24.74 18.39 13.50
CA LEU A 425 -25.39 17.15 13.07
C LEU A 425 -24.90 16.78 11.66
N PRO A 426 -24.88 15.49 11.31
CA PRO A 426 -24.76 15.10 9.92
C PRO A 426 -25.80 15.80 9.04
N PHE A 427 -25.49 15.95 7.76
CA PHE A 427 -26.44 16.54 6.81
C PHE A 427 -27.73 15.73 6.72
N GLY A 428 -28.80 16.38 6.29
CA GLY A 428 -30.13 15.79 6.23
C GLY A 428 -31.16 16.47 7.11
N SER A 429 -32.31 15.82 7.22
CA SER A 429 -33.49 16.34 7.93
C SER A 429 -33.64 15.74 9.33
N TRP A 430 -33.84 16.60 10.33
CA TRP A 430 -33.84 16.27 11.75
C TRP A 430 -34.98 16.94 12.50
N THR A 431 -35.50 16.28 13.53
CA THR A 431 -36.35 16.87 14.57
C THR A 431 -35.61 16.84 15.90
N LEU A 432 -35.57 17.96 16.61
CA LEU A 432 -34.93 18.05 17.91
C LEU A 432 -35.95 17.83 19.03
N HIS A 433 -35.56 17.05 20.03
CA HIS A 433 -36.34 16.81 21.23
C HIS A 433 -35.54 17.22 22.47
N SER A 434 -36.23 17.81 23.43
CA SER A 434 -35.67 18.14 24.74
C SER A 434 -36.45 17.41 25.83
N THR A 435 -35.72 16.79 26.76
CA THR A 435 -36.30 16.24 27.98
C THR A 435 -35.81 17.05 29.18
N ALA A 436 -36.68 17.26 30.17
CA ALA A 436 -36.28 17.88 31.42
C ALA A 436 -35.14 17.08 32.06
N ALA A 437 -34.25 17.76 32.78
CA ALA A 437 -33.15 17.12 33.48
C ALA A 437 -33.68 16.01 34.41
N THR A 438 -33.44 14.74 34.08
CA THR A 438 -33.42 13.69 35.09
C THR A 438 -32.19 13.92 35.98
N ALA A 439 -32.27 13.58 37.26
CA ALA A 439 -31.24 13.88 38.25
C ALA A 439 -29.80 13.58 37.74
N PRO A 440 -28.79 14.40 38.13
CA PRO A 440 -27.42 14.25 37.64
C PRO A 440 -26.92 12.80 37.83
N GLY A 441 -26.55 12.13 36.74
CA GLY A 441 -26.06 10.75 36.75
C GLY A 441 -26.99 9.71 36.10
N ALA A 442 -28.25 10.05 35.82
CA ALA A 442 -29.10 9.22 34.98
C ALA A 442 -28.81 9.49 33.49
N ALA A 443 -27.66 9.01 33.00
CA ALA A 443 -27.60 8.68 31.58
C ALA A 443 -28.73 7.66 31.36
N VAL A 444 -29.57 7.89 30.37
CA VAL A 444 -30.32 6.78 29.79
C VAL A 444 -29.66 6.49 28.45
N PRO A 445 -28.60 5.66 28.43
CA PRO A 445 -28.11 5.11 27.17
C PRO A 445 -29.27 4.41 26.49
N GLY A 446 -29.68 4.91 25.32
CA GLY A 446 -30.76 4.32 24.55
C GLY A 446 -32.20 4.70 24.97
N SER A 447 -32.44 5.79 25.71
CA SER A 447 -33.83 6.28 25.83
C SER A 447 -34.32 6.77 24.48
N THR A 448 -35.20 5.99 23.87
CA THR A 448 -35.92 6.26 22.64
C THR A 448 -37.18 7.11 22.87
N VAL A 449 -37.41 7.66 24.07
CA VAL A 449 -38.60 8.46 24.34
C VAL A 449 -38.37 9.89 23.87
N PRO A 450 -39.05 10.37 22.81
CA PRO A 450 -38.93 11.74 22.37
C PRO A 450 -39.50 12.64 23.47
N GLY A 451 -38.67 13.52 24.02
CA GLY A 451 -39.14 14.61 24.86
C GLY A 451 -39.99 15.62 24.08
N ALA A 452 -40.26 16.76 24.71
CA ALA A 452 -40.95 17.85 24.02
C ALA A 452 -40.15 18.30 22.79
N THR A 453 -40.81 18.34 21.64
CA THR A 453 -40.21 18.80 20.39
C THR A 453 -39.79 20.26 20.53
N VAL A 454 -38.54 20.56 20.15
CA VAL A 454 -38.04 21.93 20.14
C VAL A 454 -38.68 22.66 18.95
N PRO A 455 -39.35 23.81 19.18
CA PRO A 455 -40.00 24.54 18.09
C PRO A 455 -38.95 25.16 17.17
N GLY A 456 -39.25 25.25 15.87
CA GLY A 456 -38.35 25.84 14.87
C GLY A 456 -37.95 27.29 15.15
N SER A 457 -38.80 28.06 15.84
CA SER A 457 -38.47 29.43 16.28
C SER A 457 -37.33 29.49 17.31
N ALA A 458 -37.01 28.37 17.97
CA ALA A 458 -35.89 28.27 18.91
C ALA A 458 -34.58 27.86 18.23
N ILE A 459 -34.58 27.65 16.91
CA ILE A 459 -33.44 27.16 16.12
C ILE A 459 -32.96 28.26 15.19
N THR A 460 -31.64 28.48 15.17
CA THR A 460 -30.97 29.35 14.20
C THR A 460 -29.92 28.54 13.46
N LEU A 461 -29.99 28.51 12.14
CA LEU A 461 -29.02 27.78 11.32
C LEU A 461 -27.69 28.54 11.23
N GLY A 462 -26.58 27.85 11.46
CA GLY A 462 -25.22 28.34 11.25
C GLY A 462 -24.59 27.86 9.93
N SER A 463 -25.25 26.90 9.25
CA SER A 463 -24.91 26.41 7.91
C SER A 463 -26.08 26.58 6.95
N ARG A 464 -25.88 26.32 5.65
CA ARG A 464 -26.99 26.29 4.67
C ARG A 464 -28.02 25.23 5.09
N GLY A 465 -29.29 25.56 4.90
CA GLY A 465 -30.41 24.71 5.31
C GLY A 465 -31.72 25.48 5.41
N SER A 466 -32.73 24.82 5.98
CA SER A 466 -34.03 25.42 6.25
C SER A 466 -34.64 24.89 7.55
N VAL A 467 -35.57 25.64 8.13
CA VAL A 467 -36.36 25.22 9.29
C VAL A 467 -37.84 25.35 8.93
N ALA A 468 -38.54 24.23 8.89
CA ALA A 468 -39.96 24.16 8.57
C ALA A 468 -40.74 23.57 9.76
N ALA A 469 -41.43 24.43 10.50
CA ALA A 469 -42.12 24.10 11.74
C ALA A 469 -41.20 23.48 12.81
N THR A 470 -41.05 22.15 12.83
CA THR A 470 -40.18 21.41 13.76
C THR A 470 -39.09 20.60 13.07
N VAL A 471 -39.11 20.55 11.73
CA VAL A 471 -38.12 19.82 10.93
C VAL A 471 -37.05 20.80 10.46
N ILE A 472 -35.81 20.42 10.69
CA ILE A 472 -34.62 21.16 10.29
C ILE A 472 -33.95 20.38 9.18
N THR A 473 -33.66 21.02 8.05
CA THR A 473 -32.87 20.41 6.98
C THR A 473 -31.52 21.08 6.89
N LEU A 474 -30.46 20.30 7.07
CA LEU A 474 -29.07 20.73 7.02
C LEU A 474 -28.48 20.34 5.67
N ASP A 475 -28.05 21.34 4.91
CA ASP A 475 -27.70 21.20 3.50
C ASP A 475 -26.19 21.29 3.27
N PRO A 476 -25.56 20.28 2.64
CA PRO A 476 -24.12 20.24 2.42
C PRO A 476 -23.62 21.10 1.27
N ARG A 477 -24.51 21.59 0.40
CA ARG A 477 -24.10 22.25 -0.84
C ARG A 477 -23.54 23.64 -0.54
N VAL A 478 -22.33 23.90 -1.00
CA VAL A 478 -21.63 25.18 -0.84
C VAL A 478 -21.15 25.67 -2.21
N ALA A 479 -20.83 26.97 -2.29
CA ALA A 479 -20.16 27.51 -3.46
C ALA A 479 -18.73 26.90 -3.54
N PRO A 480 -18.25 26.60 -4.76
CA PRO A 480 -16.93 26.02 -4.98
C PRO A 480 -15.77 26.90 -4.51
#